data_AF-A0A060CCS1-F1
#
_entry.id   AF-A0A060CCS1-F1
#
_cell.length_a   1.000
_cell.length_b   1.000
_cell.length_c   1.000
_cell.angle_alpha   90.00
_cell.angle_beta   90.00
_cell.angle_gamma   90.00
#
_symmetry.space_group_name_H-M   'P 1'
#
loop_
_entity.id
_entity.type
_entity.pdbx_description
1 polymer ?
#
loop_
_entity_poly.entity_id
_entity_poly.type
_entity_poly.pdbx_seq_one_letter_code
_entity_poly.pdbx_strand_id
1 'polypeptide(L)'
;LVLSILLERNYTKDEILEIYLNSAYFGANATGIEDACRIYYGIPCDKLTLAQSSMLAGLLQAPTYYNPLENYTAARRRQQVVLALMAEQNYITQRDATRAYHEDLHLQK
;
A
#
# COMPACT_ATOMS: atom_id res chain seq x y z
N LEU A 1 10.13 3.33 21.23
CA LEU A 1 9.63 2.28 22.14
C LEU A 1 8.66 2.83 23.20
N VAL A 2 9.04 3.78 24.06
CA VAL A 2 8.11 4.37 25.06
C VAL A 2 6.86 4.97 24.42
N LEU A 3 7.00 5.71 23.32
CA LEU A 3 5.87 6.29 22.59
C LEU A 3 4.92 5.22 22.00
N SER A 4 5.45 4.09 21.53
CA SER A 4 4.66 2.97 21.01
C SER A 4 3.80 2.33 22.11
N ILE A 5 4.37 2.15 23.31
CA ILE A 5 3.63 1.64 24.47
C ILE A 5 2.51 2.61 24.88
N LEU A 6 2.78 3.92 24.84
CA LEU A 6 1.77 4.93 25.14
C LEU A 6 0.64 4.94 24.11
N LEU A 7 0.95 4.80 22.81
CA LEU A 7 -0.05 4.66 21.75
C LEU A 7 -0.97 3.46 22.00
N GLU A 8 -0.41 2.28 22.25
CA GLU A 8 -1.20 1.06 22.48
C GLU A 8 -2.05 1.09 23.76
N ARG A 9 -1.72 1.95 24.73
CA ARG A 9 -2.54 2.14 25.94
C ARG A 9 -3.71 3.08 25.73
N ASN A 10 -3.64 3.98 24.74
CA ASN A 10 -4.63 5.02 24.52
C ASN A 10 -5.48 4.81 23.26
N TYR A 11 -5.04 3.94 22.34
CA TYR A 11 -5.70 3.69 21.06
C TYR A 11 -5.81 2.19 20.78
N THR A 12 -6.90 1.81 20.12
CA THR A 12 -7.10 0.48 19.56
C THR A 12 -6.13 0.23 18.39
N LYS A 13 -5.97 -1.04 18.01
CA LYS A 13 -5.11 -1.40 16.87
C LYS A 13 -5.61 -0.80 15.56
N ASP A 14 -6.92 -0.68 15.40
CA ASP A 14 -7.54 -0.08 14.21
C ASP A 14 -7.27 1.43 14.16
N GLU A 15 -7.42 2.15 15.28
CA GLU A 15 -7.10 3.59 15.35
C GLU A 15 -5.61 3.86 15.11
N ILE A 16 -4.72 3.01 15.65
CA ILE A 16 -3.28 3.14 15.39
C ILE A 16 -2.98 2.96 13.89
N LEU A 17 -3.62 1.98 13.25
CA LEU A 17 -3.47 1.74 11.82
C LEU A 17 -4.02 2.91 11.00
N GLU A 18 -5.18 3.44 11.37
CA GLU A 18 -5.77 4.61 10.72
C GLU A 18 -4.84 5.84 10.83
N ILE A 19 -4.35 6.16 12.02
CA ILE A 19 -3.39 7.25 12.25
C ILE A 19 -2.14 7.04 11.38
N TYR A 20 -1.62 5.83 11.34
CA TYR A 20 -0.46 5.51 10.51
C TYR A 20 -0.74 5.72 9.02
N LEU A 21 -1.83 5.15 8.50
CA LEU A 21 -2.19 5.25 7.09
C LEU A 21 -2.47 6.69 6.66
N ASN A 22 -3.02 7.52 7.54
CA ASN A 22 -3.30 8.94 7.26
C ASN A 22 -2.09 9.86 7.41
N SER A 23 -0.99 9.40 8.04
CA SER A 23 0.23 10.20 8.22
C SER A 23 1.42 9.71 7.41
N ALA A 24 1.38 8.49 6.88
CA ALA A 24 2.48 7.92 6.10
C ALA A 24 2.66 8.64 4.75
N TYR A 25 3.92 8.76 4.32
CA TYR A 25 4.26 9.28 3.00
C TYR A 25 4.30 8.15 1.97
N PHE A 26 3.61 8.31 0.85
CA PHE A 26 3.48 7.30 -0.23
C PHE A 26 4.25 7.66 -1.51
N GLY A 27 5.06 8.72 -1.50
CA GLY A 27 5.74 9.20 -2.72
C GLY A 27 4.84 10.12 -3.54
N ALA A 28 5.38 10.75 -4.58
CA ALA A 28 4.64 11.67 -5.45
C ALA A 28 3.86 12.78 -4.70
N ASN A 29 4.41 13.29 -3.58
CA ASN A 29 3.75 14.24 -2.67
C ASN A 29 2.46 13.72 -1.99
N ALA A 30 2.15 12.43 -2.09
CA ALA A 30 1.02 11.81 -1.39
C ALA A 30 1.36 11.56 0.08
N THR A 31 0.63 12.24 0.98
CA THR A 31 0.72 12.01 2.44
C THR A 31 -0.65 11.57 2.93
N GLY A 32 -0.72 10.37 3.49
CA GLY A 32 -1.99 9.73 3.78
C GLY A 32 -2.47 8.81 2.65
N ILE A 33 -3.24 7.78 3.02
CA ILE A 33 -3.67 6.75 2.09
C ILE A 33 -4.67 7.28 1.07
N GLU A 34 -5.64 8.12 1.47
CA GLU A 34 -6.62 8.72 0.54
C GLU A 34 -5.95 9.57 -0.53
N ASP A 35 -4.98 10.42 -0.15
CA ASP A 35 -4.19 11.19 -1.09
C ASP A 35 -3.46 10.28 -2.08
N ALA A 36 -2.88 9.17 -1.61
CA ALA A 36 -2.23 8.19 -2.48
C ALA A 36 -3.21 7.55 -3.48
N CYS A 37 -4.41 7.15 -3.04
CA CYS A 37 -5.44 6.60 -3.91
C CYS A 37 -5.85 7.59 -5.01
N ARG A 38 -5.99 8.88 -4.66
CA ARG A 38 -6.31 9.94 -5.61
C ARG A 38 -5.17 10.24 -6.57
N ILE A 39 -3.94 10.34 -6.08
CA ILE A 39 -2.78 10.70 -6.91
C ILE A 39 -2.43 9.55 -7.87
N TYR A 40 -2.39 8.31 -7.40
CA TYR A 40 -1.96 7.19 -8.25
C TYR A 40 -3.08 6.64 -9.14
N TYR A 41 -4.35 6.75 -8.74
CA TYR A 41 -5.47 6.08 -9.44
C TYR A 41 -6.71 6.96 -9.67
N GLY A 42 -6.82 8.13 -9.02
CA GLY A 42 -7.97 9.03 -9.14
C GLY A 42 -9.27 8.51 -8.53
N ILE A 43 -9.21 7.48 -7.69
CA ILE A 43 -10.38 6.84 -7.05
C ILE A 43 -10.27 6.91 -5.53
N PRO A 44 -11.38 6.84 -4.78
CA PRO A 44 -11.33 6.69 -3.33
C PRO A 44 -10.73 5.33 -2.94
N CYS A 45 -10.11 5.25 -1.77
CA CYS A 45 -9.39 4.04 -1.36
C CYS A 45 -10.27 2.80 -1.18
N ASP A 46 -11.56 2.97 -0.88
CA ASP A 46 -12.52 1.86 -0.74
C ASP A 46 -12.85 1.17 -2.09
N LYS A 47 -12.38 1.74 -3.21
CA LYS A 47 -12.55 1.19 -4.57
C LYS A 47 -11.29 0.54 -5.11
N LEU A 48 -10.19 0.53 -4.36
CA LEU A 48 -8.97 -0.11 -4.81
C LEU A 48 -9.17 -1.60 -5.03
N THR A 49 -8.57 -2.10 -6.10
CA THR A 49 -8.44 -3.55 -6.31
C THR A 49 -7.29 -4.11 -5.46
N LEU A 50 -7.21 -5.45 -5.36
CA LEU A 50 -6.09 -6.11 -4.69
C LEU A 50 -4.74 -5.73 -5.33
N ALA A 51 -4.70 -5.54 -6.65
CA ALA A 51 -3.51 -5.12 -7.37
C ALA A 51 -3.08 -3.71 -6.93
N GLN A 52 -4.01 -2.77 -6.91
CA GLN A 52 -3.73 -1.38 -6.54
C GLN A 52 -3.36 -1.24 -5.05
N SER A 53 -4.07 -1.95 -4.17
CA SER A 53 -3.80 -1.99 -2.72
C SER A 53 -2.42 -2.59 -2.42
N SER A 54 -2.05 -3.70 -3.07
CA SER A 54 -0.73 -4.31 -2.89
C SER A 54 0.41 -3.44 -3.39
N MET A 55 0.17 -2.63 -4.44
CA MET A 55 1.13 -1.64 -4.91
C MET A 55 1.37 -0.55 -3.85
N LEU A 56 0.31 0.10 -3.36
CA LEU A 56 0.41 1.16 -2.35
C LEU A 56 1.07 0.67 -1.04
N ALA A 57 0.70 -0.52 -0.57
CA ALA A 57 1.32 -1.13 0.59
C ALA A 57 2.84 -1.37 0.40
N GLY A 58 3.26 -1.66 -0.84
CA GLY A 58 4.66 -1.81 -1.20
C GLY A 58 5.48 -0.53 -1.07
N LEU A 59 4.86 0.63 -1.30
CA LEU A 59 5.53 1.94 -1.32
C LEU A 59 6.09 2.33 0.04
N LEU A 60 5.37 2.00 1.12
CA LEU A 60 5.70 2.40 2.49
C LEU A 60 7.14 2.08 2.93
N GLN A 61 7.76 1.04 2.35
CA GLN A 61 9.14 0.68 2.67
C GLN A 61 10.15 1.72 2.18
N ALA A 62 9.96 2.26 0.98
CA ALA A 62 10.83 3.26 0.38
C ALA A 62 10.04 4.08 -0.66
N PRO A 63 9.21 5.04 -0.22
CA PRO A 63 8.18 5.65 -1.06
C PRO A 63 8.72 6.35 -2.30
N THR A 64 9.90 6.98 -2.19
CA THR A 64 10.57 7.62 -3.31
C THR A 64 11.14 6.60 -4.31
N TYR A 65 11.76 5.52 -3.82
CA TYR A 65 12.41 4.52 -4.69
C TYR A 65 11.41 3.60 -5.39
N TYR A 66 10.33 3.24 -4.69
CA TYR A 66 9.28 2.39 -5.22
C TYR A 66 8.13 3.16 -5.86
N ASN A 67 8.24 4.48 -6.07
CA ASN A 67 7.22 5.26 -6.76
C ASN A 67 6.97 4.65 -8.16
N PRO A 68 5.77 4.14 -8.47
CA PRO A 68 5.49 3.47 -9.74
C PRO A 68 5.46 4.42 -10.94
N LEU A 69 5.33 5.73 -10.72
CA LEU A 69 5.38 6.76 -11.77
C LEU A 69 6.83 7.03 -12.24
N GLU A 70 7.80 6.83 -11.36
CA GLU A 70 9.23 7.09 -11.61
C GLU A 70 10.02 5.81 -11.85
N ASN A 71 9.75 4.75 -11.07
CA ASN A 71 10.47 3.48 -11.08
C ASN A 71 9.50 2.28 -11.04
N TYR A 72 8.73 2.15 -12.12
CA TYR A 72 7.73 1.10 -12.26
C TYR A 72 8.30 -0.32 -12.04
N THR A 73 9.49 -0.62 -12.56
CA THR A 73 10.10 -1.94 -12.43
C THR A 73 10.39 -2.31 -10.97
N ALA A 74 10.95 -1.39 -10.17
CA ALA A 74 11.19 -1.64 -8.76
C ALA A 74 9.87 -1.74 -7.98
N ALA A 75 8.92 -0.86 -8.27
CA ALA A 75 7.59 -0.87 -7.67
C ALA A 75 6.87 -2.21 -7.88
N ARG A 76 6.91 -2.75 -9.11
CA ARG A 76 6.31 -4.03 -9.48
C ARG A 76 6.96 -5.22 -8.78
N ARG A 77 8.29 -5.23 -8.66
CA ARG A 77 8.99 -6.26 -7.86
C ARG A 77 8.57 -6.19 -6.39
N ARG A 78 8.43 -4.98 -5.85
CA ARG A 78 7.99 -4.79 -4.47
C ARG A 78 6.54 -5.23 -4.26
N GLN A 79 5.64 -4.92 -5.20
CA GLN A 79 4.26 -5.40 -5.21
C GLN A 79 4.19 -6.95 -5.20
N GLN A 80 5.03 -7.61 -6.01
CA GLN A 80 5.09 -9.07 -6.05
C GLN A 80 5.44 -9.66 -4.67
N VAL A 81 6.37 -9.04 -3.94
CA VAL A 81 6.71 -9.46 -2.57
C VAL A 81 5.50 -9.32 -1.64
N VAL A 82 4.76 -8.22 -1.73
CA VAL A 82 3.54 -8.01 -0.92
C VAL A 82 2.51 -9.12 -1.21
N LEU A 83 2.21 -9.37 -2.49
CA LEU A 83 1.25 -10.39 -2.90
C LEU A 83 1.67 -11.80 -2.47
N ALA A 84 2.96 -12.13 -2.58
CA ALA A 84 3.50 -13.41 -2.12
C ALA A 84 3.32 -13.58 -0.61
N LEU A 85 3.69 -12.58 0.19
CA LEU A 85 3.54 -12.60 1.64
C LEU A 85 2.06 -12.71 2.06
N MET A 86 1.15 -12.04 1.36
CA MET A 86 -0.29 -12.17 1.61
C MET A 86 -0.81 -13.58 1.34
N ALA A 87 -0.32 -14.23 0.28
CA ALA A 87 -0.67 -15.61 -0.04
C ALA A 87 -0.08 -16.60 0.98
N GLU A 88 1.19 -16.44 1.36
CA GLU A 88 1.86 -17.25 2.39
C GLU A 88 1.16 -17.18 3.75
N GLN A 89 0.62 -16.01 4.09
CA GLN A 89 -0.12 -15.78 5.33
C GLN A 89 -1.63 -16.09 5.22
N ASN A 90 -2.07 -16.65 4.09
CA ASN A 90 -3.47 -17.04 3.83
C ASN A 90 -4.48 -15.89 3.82
N TYR A 91 -4.06 -14.64 3.61
CA TYR A 91 -4.99 -13.52 3.39
C TYR A 91 -5.67 -13.59 2.02
N ILE A 92 -4.99 -14.20 1.03
CA ILE A 92 -5.47 -14.42 -0.34
C ILE A 92 -5.01 -15.79 -0.83
N THR A 93 -5.60 -16.31 -1.91
CA THR A 93 -5.09 -17.54 -2.54
C THR A 93 -3.90 -17.22 -3.46
N GLN A 94 -3.05 -18.21 -3.74
CA GLN A 94 -1.98 -18.07 -4.74
C GLN A 94 -2.52 -17.66 -6.12
N ARG A 95 -3.73 -18.14 -6.46
CA ARG A 95 -4.42 -17.77 -7.71
C ARG A 95 -4.80 -16.28 -7.71
N ASP A 96 -5.29 -15.76 -6.60
CA ASP A 96 -5.62 -14.33 -6.47
C ASP A 96 -4.36 -13.47 -6.55
N ALA A 97 -3.27 -13.90 -5.91
CA ALA A 97 -1.97 -13.23 -6.01
C ALA A 97 -1.48 -13.13 -7.46
N THR A 98 -1.51 -14.24 -8.20
CA THR A 98 -1.14 -14.25 -9.62
C THR A 98 -2.09 -13.38 -10.45
N ARG A 99 -3.41 -13.45 -10.21
CA ARG A 99 -4.39 -12.61 -10.93
C ARG A 99 -4.14 -11.12 -10.68
N ALA A 100 -3.98 -10.71 -9.42
CA ALA A 100 -3.72 -9.32 -9.05
C ALA A 100 -2.38 -8.82 -9.60
N TYR A 101 -1.35 -9.67 -9.66
CA TYR A 101 -0.10 -9.27 -10.29
C TYR A 101 -0.29 -8.97 -11.79
N HIS A 102 -1.09 -9.75 -12.52
CA HIS A 102 -1.31 -9.53 -13.96
C HIS A 102 -2.37 -8.47 -14.29
N GLU A 103 -3.07 -7.94 -13.30
CA GLU A 103 -4.04 -6.88 -13.47
C GLU A 103 -3.38 -5.56 -13.91
N ASP A 104 -4.07 -4.80 -14.78
CA ASP A 104 -3.65 -3.45 -15.11
C ASP A 104 -3.91 -2.52 -13.91
N LEU A 105 -2.86 -1.80 -13.50
CA LEU A 105 -2.91 -0.91 -12.35
C LEU A 105 -3.65 0.39 -12.66
N HIS A 106 -3.84 0.77 -13.93
CA HIS A 106 -4.48 2.02 -14.34
C HIS A 106 -3.88 3.26 -13.65
N LEU A 107 -2.54 3.33 -13.61
CA LEU A 107 -1.82 4.44 -12.97
C LEU A 107 -2.08 5.76 -13.70
N GLN A 108 -2.39 6.80 -12.94
CA GLN A 108 -2.48 8.17 -13.45
C GLN A 108 -1.08 8.79 -13.54
N LYS A 109 -0.78 9.38 -14.69
CA LYS A 109 0.45 10.14 -14.95
C LYS A 109 0.19 11.63 -14.89
#